data_AF-A0A0L0G3M7-F1
#
_entry.id   AF-A0A0L0G3M7-F1
#
_cell.length_a   1.000
_cell.length_b   1.000
_cell.length_c   1.000
_cell.angle_alpha   90.00
_cell.angle_beta   90.00
_cell.angle_gamma   90.00
#
_symmetry.space_group_name_H-M   'P 1'
#
loop_
_entity.id
_entity.type
_entity.pdbx_description
1 polymer ?
#
loop_
_entity_poly.entity_id
_entity_poly.type
_entity_poly.pdbx_seq_one_letter_code
_entity_poly.pdbx_strand_id
1 'polypeptide(L)'
;MYRSRCVWSHTNAGGIYPTRPLQHVTHTFQKVVPSIIDHPRVSTVGVRCISNTSETSLKRNPLRQSNHNHNHKQQITSKLRVSKALQSSAAATELKLPHALPFTDFLTDSFGRHHTYLRISLTESCNLRCTYCMPAEGVDRQPRSQLLSTDEIVRLAELFVSQGVEKIRLTGGEPTVRKDFVQLCERLGKIEGLKGLALTSNGIALEKMLPALKDAGVTQINISLDTLVAPKYHLITRRPALKRVLSCIDAALAMDFPNRLKLNCVVIKGFNDDEVNDFVEFTRTRDIDIRFIEYMPFGGNKWDDKKFISYTSLLEEIGSKYIDILRLQDHPNDTSKAYKVDGHEGQIGFITSMSDHFCGTCNRLRITADGNLKVCLFGNAEVSLRDAIRDGENDENLGELIGAAVRRKKSQHAGMYALSRSENRPMILIGG
;
A
#
# COMPACT_ATOMS: atom_id res chain seq x y z
N MET A 1 -38.31 -49.81 -12.31
CA MET A 1 -37.51 -50.81 -11.57
C MET A 1 -36.16 -50.20 -11.24
N TYR A 2 -35.73 -50.22 -9.98
CA TYR A 2 -34.40 -49.72 -9.57
C TYR A 2 -33.34 -50.82 -9.67
N ARG A 3 -32.09 -50.46 -10.01
CA ARG A 3 -30.90 -51.27 -9.73
C ARG A 3 -30.10 -50.63 -8.60
N SER A 4 -29.45 -51.46 -7.79
CA SER A 4 -29.02 -51.11 -6.43
C SER A 4 -27.53 -51.35 -6.17
N ARG A 5 -27.10 -50.78 -5.04
CA ARG A 5 -25.76 -50.80 -4.43
C ARG A 5 -25.15 -52.20 -4.23
N CYS A 6 -23.82 -52.25 -4.30
CA CYS A 6 -22.91 -52.86 -3.31
C CYS A 6 -21.66 -51.93 -3.28
N VAL A 7 -21.07 -51.45 -2.19
CA VAL A 7 -20.85 -51.96 -0.82
C VAL A 7 -19.88 -53.14 -0.78
N TRP A 8 -18.70 -52.90 -0.20
CA TRP A 8 -17.73 -53.90 0.25
C TRP A 8 -17.37 -53.62 1.71
N SER A 9 -17.18 -54.69 2.49
CA SER A 9 -16.91 -54.63 3.93
C SER A 9 -16.16 -55.88 4.37
N HIS A 10 -14.97 -55.74 4.95
CA HIS A 10 -14.23 -56.85 5.57
C HIS A 10 -13.72 -56.50 6.97
N THR A 11 -14.17 -57.31 7.92
CA THR A 11 -13.72 -57.53 9.30
C THR A 11 -12.48 -58.45 9.34
N ASN A 12 -11.67 -58.64 10.40
CA ASN A 12 -11.41 -57.97 11.70
C ASN A 12 -10.26 -58.77 12.42
N ALA A 13 -9.87 -58.38 13.65
CA ALA A 13 -8.96 -59.06 14.61
C ALA A 13 -7.43 -58.95 14.35
N GLY A 14 -6.54 -59.02 15.37
CA GLY A 14 -6.78 -59.02 16.83
C GLY A 14 -5.54 -59.41 17.66
N GLY A 15 -5.42 -58.94 18.92
CA GLY A 15 -4.29 -59.20 19.86
C GLY A 15 -3.39 -57.97 20.07
N ILE A 16 -3.23 -57.25 21.20
CA ILE A 16 -3.23 -57.49 22.68
C ILE A 16 -1.79 -57.57 23.27
N TYR A 17 -1.32 -56.42 23.79
CA TYR A 17 -0.63 -56.13 25.09
C TYR A 17 0.43 -57.09 25.70
N PRO A 18 1.46 -56.57 26.44
CA PRO A 18 1.33 -55.60 27.56
C PRO A 18 2.34 -54.42 27.58
N THR A 19 2.54 -53.79 28.75
CA THR A 19 3.09 -52.42 28.93
C THR A 19 4.10 -52.30 30.09
N ARG A 20 4.75 -51.11 30.20
CA ARG A 20 5.57 -50.56 31.32
C ARG A 20 7.05 -51.04 31.42
N PRO A 21 7.94 -50.27 32.10
CA PRO A 21 8.07 -48.80 32.06
C PRO A 21 9.55 -48.29 32.10
N LEU A 22 9.72 -46.97 32.00
CA LEU A 22 10.78 -46.14 32.63
C LEU A 22 12.25 -46.59 32.58
N GLN A 23 13.10 -45.77 31.94
CA GLN A 23 14.39 -45.38 32.53
C GLN A 23 14.81 -43.98 32.11
N HIS A 24 15.30 -43.18 33.07
CA HIS A 24 16.04 -41.95 32.79
C HIS A 24 17.48 -42.30 32.40
N VAL A 25 18.02 -41.67 31.36
CA VAL A 25 19.47 -41.53 31.19
C VAL A 25 19.79 -40.07 30.88
N THR A 26 20.38 -39.39 31.85
CA THR A 26 21.02 -38.08 31.66
C THR A 26 22.41 -38.29 31.07
N HIS A 27 22.74 -37.63 29.95
CA HIS A 27 24.12 -37.49 29.50
C HIS A 27 24.56 -36.03 29.46
N THR A 28 25.30 -35.65 30.49
CA THR A 28 26.17 -34.47 30.52
C THR A 28 27.50 -34.79 29.80
N PHE A 29 28.43 -33.84 29.79
CA PHE A 29 29.77 -33.87 29.14
C PHE A 29 29.73 -33.66 27.61
N GLN A 30 30.64 -32.88 27.00
CA GLN A 30 31.74 -32.08 27.57
C GLN A 30 31.99 -30.81 26.74
N LYS A 31 32.37 -29.70 27.40
CA LYS A 31 33.04 -28.59 26.71
C LYS A 31 34.48 -29.02 26.39
N VAL A 32 34.93 -28.80 25.16
CA VAL A 32 36.36 -28.78 24.83
C VAL A 32 36.72 -27.38 24.37
N VAL A 33 37.70 -26.78 25.04
CA VAL A 33 38.28 -25.47 24.73
C VAL A 33 39.77 -25.68 24.48
N PRO A 34 40.31 -25.30 23.32
CA PRO A 34 41.72 -25.02 23.17
C PRO A 34 42.00 -23.58 23.63
N SER A 35 42.88 -23.42 24.61
CA SER A 35 43.28 -22.11 25.14
C SER A 35 44.73 -21.80 24.77
N ILE A 36 44.98 -20.56 24.31
CA ILE A 36 46.21 -19.78 24.48
C ILE A 36 47.53 -20.43 24.00
N ILE A 37 48.14 -19.83 22.96
CA ILE A 37 49.57 -19.47 23.01
C ILE A 37 49.73 -17.99 22.56
N ASP A 38 50.36 -17.25 23.46
CA ASP A 38 50.99 -15.92 23.49
C ASP A 38 50.93 -14.86 22.37
N HIS A 39 50.93 -13.62 22.88
CA HIS A 39 51.39 -12.39 22.21
C HIS A 39 52.92 -12.37 22.01
N PRO A 40 53.45 -11.34 21.32
CA PRO A 40 54.17 -10.36 22.12
C PRO A 40 53.61 -8.92 22.03
N ARG A 41 53.67 -8.22 23.18
CA ARG A 41 53.67 -6.75 23.27
C ARG A 41 55.08 -6.28 22.82
N VAL A 42 55.45 -5.02 22.55
CA VAL A 42 55.18 -3.70 23.17
C VAL A 42 55.52 -2.67 22.06
N SER A 43 54.81 -1.55 21.89
CA SER A 43 55.23 -0.29 22.54
C SER A 43 54.31 0.90 22.28
N THR A 44 54.21 1.75 23.29
CA THR A 44 53.44 2.99 23.31
C THR A 44 54.36 4.21 23.35
N VAL A 45 54.32 5.03 22.30
CA VAL A 45 54.78 6.43 22.27
C VAL A 45 53.80 7.17 21.35
N GLY A 46 53.35 8.41 21.60
CA GLY A 46 53.67 9.30 22.71
C GLY A 46 53.69 10.76 22.25
N VAL A 47 52.49 11.33 22.02
CA VAL A 47 52.12 12.76 21.92
C VAL A 47 53.13 13.72 21.26
N ARG A 48 52.72 14.37 20.15
CA ARG A 48 52.93 15.82 19.95
C ARG A 48 52.01 16.41 18.88
N CYS A 49 51.28 17.46 19.25
CA CYS A 49 50.76 18.43 18.29
C CYS A 49 51.88 19.40 17.92
N ILE A 50 51.99 19.79 16.65
CA ILE A 50 52.73 20.98 16.22
C ILE A 50 51.83 21.77 15.26
N SER A 51 51.36 22.92 15.72
CA SER A 51 50.87 23.99 14.87
C SER A 51 52.05 24.70 14.20
N ASN A 52 51.88 25.21 12.98
CA ASN A 52 52.63 26.39 12.59
C ASN A 52 51.88 27.27 11.58
N THR A 53 52.11 28.57 11.69
CA THR A 53 51.36 29.65 11.03
C THR A 53 52.31 30.63 10.32
N SER A 54 51.99 30.99 9.08
CA SER A 54 52.35 32.27 8.44
C SER A 54 51.47 32.38 7.18
N GLU A 55 50.55 33.33 7.01
CA GLU A 55 50.66 34.79 7.09
C GLU A 55 51.76 35.39 6.20
N THR A 56 51.35 35.92 5.05
CA THR A 56 51.41 37.35 4.68
C THR A 56 50.85 37.51 3.25
N SER A 57 50.27 38.60 2.75
CA SER A 57 49.56 39.81 3.25
C SER A 57 49.82 40.93 2.22
N LEU A 58 48.96 41.96 2.20
CA LEU A 58 49.09 43.21 1.39
C LEU A 58 48.72 43.06 -0.10
N LYS A 59 48.16 44.07 -0.81
CA LYS A 59 47.69 45.42 -0.39
C LYS A 59 46.53 45.94 -1.27
N ARG A 60 45.95 47.09 -0.89
CA ARG A 60 44.72 47.72 -1.41
C ARG A 60 44.98 48.69 -2.60
N ASN A 61 44.09 48.71 -3.61
CA ASN A 61 43.36 49.87 -4.24
C ASN A 61 44.19 51.13 -4.70
N PRO A 62 43.64 52.21 -5.32
CA PRO A 62 42.28 52.48 -5.87
C PRO A 62 42.21 53.25 -7.24
N LEU A 63 40.97 53.53 -7.71
CA LEU A 63 40.49 54.72 -8.46
C LEU A 63 41.14 55.18 -9.81
N ARG A 64 40.30 55.31 -10.87
CA ARG A 64 39.94 56.62 -11.49
C ARG A 64 38.76 56.56 -12.49
N GLN A 65 38.30 57.73 -12.91
CA GLN A 65 37.14 57.98 -13.79
C GLN A 65 37.57 58.42 -15.21
N SER A 66 36.74 58.26 -16.25
CA SER A 66 36.06 59.41 -16.90
C SER A 66 35.25 59.06 -18.17
N ASN A 67 34.13 59.78 -18.31
CA ASN A 67 33.38 60.23 -19.49
C ASN A 67 33.58 59.58 -20.89
N HIS A 68 32.45 59.23 -21.51
CA HIS A 68 32.02 59.95 -22.73
C HIS A 68 30.50 60.18 -22.71
N ASN A 69 30.01 61.16 -23.49
CA ASN A 69 28.66 61.72 -23.37
C ASN A 69 28.18 62.30 -24.72
N HIS A 70 27.00 61.92 -25.21
CA HIS A 70 26.15 62.60 -26.21
C HIS A 70 24.84 61.80 -26.44
N ASN A 71 23.70 62.33 -26.90
CA ASN A 71 22.97 63.58 -26.59
C ASN A 71 21.53 63.49 -27.19
N HIS A 72 20.58 64.30 -26.72
CA HIS A 72 19.11 64.40 -27.02
C HIS A 72 18.18 63.70 -26.01
N LYS A 73 17.39 64.40 -25.15
CA LYS A 73 16.28 65.37 -25.39
C LYS A 73 15.01 64.69 -25.95
N GLN A 74 13.78 64.83 -25.42
CA GLN A 74 13.12 65.58 -24.31
C GLN A 74 11.77 64.83 -24.03
N GLN A 75 10.94 64.92 -22.96
CA GLN A 75 10.70 65.73 -21.74
C GLN A 75 9.93 64.80 -20.71
N ILE A 76 9.92 64.93 -19.38
CA ILE A 76 9.25 65.93 -18.47
C ILE A 76 7.72 66.02 -18.71
N THR A 77 6.77 65.76 -17.78
CA THR A 77 6.80 65.37 -16.33
C THR A 77 5.43 64.79 -15.87
N SER A 78 5.35 64.33 -14.62
CA SER A 78 4.15 64.24 -13.75
C SER A 78 3.29 62.97 -13.76
N LYS A 79 3.48 62.12 -12.73
CA LYS A 79 2.45 61.24 -12.15
C LYS A 79 2.68 61.06 -10.64
N LEU A 80 2.02 61.86 -9.81
CA LEU A 80 1.89 61.58 -8.38
C LEU A 80 0.58 62.16 -7.80
N ARG A 81 -0.49 61.38 -7.87
CA ARG A 81 -1.72 61.59 -7.07
C ARG A 81 -2.50 60.27 -6.99
N VAL A 82 -2.61 59.73 -5.78
CA VAL A 82 -3.46 58.56 -5.47
C VAL A 82 -4.75 59.06 -4.86
N SER A 83 -5.91 58.62 -5.37
CA SER A 83 -7.08 58.14 -4.61
C SER A 83 -8.40 58.21 -5.42
N LYS A 84 -9.35 57.35 -5.04
CA LYS A 84 -10.79 57.38 -5.36
C LYS A 84 -11.21 57.46 -6.85
N ALA A 85 -11.09 56.33 -7.56
CA ALA A 85 -12.16 55.79 -8.42
C ALA A 85 -11.78 54.38 -8.92
N LEU A 86 -12.45 53.32 -8.39
CA LEU A 86 -12.65 51.98 -8.97
C LEU A 86 -13.12 51.00 -7.87
N GLN A 87 -14.41 51.05 -7.54
CA GLN A 87 -15.10 50.04 -6.71
C GLN A 87 -16.46 49.71 -7.36
N SER A 88 -16.43 48.91 -8.42
CA SER A 88 -17.62 48.25 -8.98
C SER A 88 -17.22 47.10 -9.90
N SER A 89 -18.08 46.07 -9.95
CA SER A 89 -18.10 44.99 -10.96
C SER A 89 -16.75 44.31 -11.30
N ALA A 90 -16.34 43.36 -10.44
CA ALA A 90 -15.47 42.25 -10.82
C ALA A 90 -16.14 40.91 -10.43
N ALA A 91 -17.33 40.67 -11.00
CA ALA A 91 -18.03 39.39 -10.83
C ALA A 91 -17.33 38.33 -11.70
N ALA A 92 -16.49 37.51 -11.08
CA ALA A 92 -15.85 36.38 -11.75
C ALA A 92 -16.90 35.30 -12.02
N THR A 93 -17.33 35.15 -13.27
CA THR A 93 -18.26 34.09 -13.69
C THR A 93 -17.54 32.74 -13.65
N GLU A 94 -17.66 32.05 -12.52
CA GLU A 94 -17.07 30.74 -12.30
C GLU A 94 -17.69 29.70 -13.26
N LEU A 95 -16.87 29.14 -14.15
CA LEU A 95 -17.32 28.20 -15.17
C LEU A 95 -17.61 26.83 -14.53
N LYS A 96 -18.83 26.63 -14.05
CA LYS A 96 -19.25 25.36 -13.45
C LYS A 96 -19.18 24.21 -14.46
N LEU A 97 -18.23 23.31 -14.28
CA LEU A 97 -18.27 22.00 -14.94
C LEU A 97 -19.51 21.23 -14.43
N PRO A 98 -20.28 20.57 -15.31
CA PRO A 98 -21.44 19.78 -14.90
C PRO A 98 -21.01 18.46 -14.23
N HIS A 99 -21.84 17.99 -13.30
CA HIS A 99 -21.72 16.69 -12.60
C HIS A 99 -20.40 16.42 -11.86
N ALA A 100 -20.10 17.28 -10.88
CA ALA A 100 -19.58 16.82 -9.59
C ALA A 100 -20.58 17.23 -8.49
N LEU A 101 -20.93 16.30 -7.61
CA LEU A 101 -21.62 16.65 -6.36
C LEU A 101 -20.63 17.41 -5.47
N PRO A 102 -21.07 18.41 -4.67
CA PRO A 102 -20.18 19.14 -3.78
C PRO A 102 -19.62 18.18 -2.72
N PHE A 103 -18.30 18.14 -2.58
CA PHE A 103 -17.62 17.28 -1.62
C PHE A 103 -18.00 17.69 -0.18
N THR A 104 -18.48 16.75 0.64
CA THR A 104 -19.16 17.12 1.91
C THR A 104 -18.26 17.08 3.15
N ASP A 105 -18.70 17.78 4.20
CA ASP A 105 -18.03 17.83 5.51
C ASP A 105 -18.01 16.48 6.25
N PHE A 106 -18.77 15.48 5.79
CA PHE A 106 -18.70 14.11 6.31
C PHE A 106 -17.43 13.37 5.88
N LEU A 107 -16.84 13.73 4.73
CA LEU A 107 -15.62 13.10 4.21
C LEU A 107 -14.37 14.01 4.28
N THR A 108 -14.47 15.13 4.98
CA THR A 108 -13.36 16.06 5.24
C THR A 108 -12.92 15.93 6.70
N ASP A 109 -11.63 15.70 6.94
CA ASP A 109 -11.09 15.59 8.31
C ASP A 109 -10.60 16.93 8.89
N SER A 110 -10.25 16.91 10.17
CA SER A 110 -9.78 18.06 10.94
C SER A 110 -8.43 18.66 10.47
N PHE A 111 -7.86 18.14 9.38
CA PHE A 111 -6.66 18.65 8.70
C PHE A 111 -6.97 19.14 7.27
N GLY A 112 -8.26 19.26 6.91
CA GLY A 112 -8.70 19.71 5.58
C GLY A 112 -8.50 18.68 4.47
N ARG A 113 -8.25 17.40 4.80
CA ARG A 113 -8.03 16.36 3.78
C ARG A 113 -9.36 15.78 3.33
N HIS A 114 -9.77 16.08 2.10
CA HIS A 114 -10.88 15.40 1.44
C HIS A 114 -10.57 13.92 1.19
N HIS A 115 -11.50 13.02 1.51
CA HIS A 115 -11.34 11.57 1.38
C HIS A 115 -12.05 10.97 0.15
N THR A 116 -11.50 11.23 -1.04
CA THR A 116 -12.06 10.77 -2.33
C THR A 116 -11.88 9.28 -2.63
N TYR A 117 -11.28 8.47 -1.74
CA TYR A 117 -10.87 7.08 -2.04
C TYR A 117 -11.28 6.09 -0.94
N LEU A 118 -12.27 5.25 -1.24
CA LEU A 118 -12.75 4.16 -0.38
C LEU A 118 -12.09 2.82 -0.74
N ARG A 119 -11.78 1.99 0.27
CA ARG A 119 -11.33 0.60 0.11
C ARG A 119 -12.27 -0.33 0.87
N ILE A 120 -12.85 -1.31 0.19
CA ILE A 120 -13.83 -2.25 0.78
C ILE A 120 -13.22 -3.65 0.80
N SER A 121 -13.17 -4.26 1.98
CA SER A 121 -12.88 -5.69 2.15
C SER A 121 -14.19 -6.47 2.00
N LEU A 122 -14.19 -7.46 1.11
CA LEU A 122 -15.39 -8.21 0.72
C LEU A 122 -15.55 -9.55 1.42
N THR A 123 -14.48 -10.05 2.03
CA THR A 123 -14.42 -11.34 2.73
C THR A 123 -13.13 -11.45 3.53
N GLU A 124 -13.16 -12.16 4.65
CA GLU A 124 -11.97 -12.51 5.45
C GLU A 124 -11.29 -13.81 4.95
N SER A 125 -11.86 -14.44 3.92
CA SER A 125 -11.33 -15.70 3.37
C SER A 125 -10.32 -15.45 2.26
N CYS A 126 -9.22 -16.21 2.27
CA CYS A 126 -8.20 -16.20 1.24
C CYS A 126 -7.83 -17.64 0.83
N ASN A 127 -7.42 -17.83 -0.42
CA ASN A 127 -6.89 -19.08 -0.96
C ASN A 127 -5.37 -19.26 -0.69
N LEU A 128 -4.66 -18.17 -0.36
CA LEU A 128 -3.27 -18.14 0.12
C LEU A 128 -3.16 -18.07 1.65
N ARG A 129 -1.93 -18.24 2.18
CA ARG A 129 -1.58 -18.13 3.61
C ARG A 129 -0.28 -17.34 3.79
N CYS A 130 -0.23 -16.13 3.23
CA CYS A 130 0.99 -15.32 3.16
C CYS A 130 1.53 -14.96 4.55
N THR A 131 2.81 -15.24 4.82
CA THR A 131 3.43 -15.16 6.15
C THR A 131 3.37 -13.77 6.81
N TYR A 132 3.39 -12.70 6.01
CA TYR A 132 3.27 -11.31 6.51
C TYR A 132 1.82 -10.83 6.71
N CYS A 133 0.82 -11.64 6.31
CA CYS A 133 -0.57 -11.21 6.17
C CYS A 133 -1.57 -12.04 6.99
N MET A 134 -1.33 -13.35 7.10
CA MET A 134 -2.07 -14.25 8.00
C MET A 134 -1.07 -14.95 8.95
N PRO A 135 -1.33 -14.98 10.26
CA PRO A 135 -0.57 -15.77 11.23
C PRO A 135 -0.49 -17.26 10.85
N ALA A 136 0.44 -18.01 11.45
CA ALA A 136 0.66 -19.40 11.08
C ALA A 136 -0.47 -20.34 11.51
N GLU A 137 -1.05 -20.01 12.66
CA GLU A 137 -2.25 -20.50 13.33
C GLU A 137 -3.54 -20.12 12.59
N GLY A 138 -3.50 -19.12 11.71
CA GLY A 138 -4.65 -18.60 10.96
C GLY A 138 -5.22 -17.31 11.54
N VAL A 139 -6.51 -17.08 11.30
CA VAL A 139 -7.33 -16.06 11.96
C VAL A 139 -8.71 -16.64 12.20
N ASP A 140 -9.31 -16.27 13.33
CA ASP A 140 -10.75 -16.45 13.51
C ASP A 140 -11.49 -15.58 12.50
N ARG A 141 -12.56 -16.14 11.92
CA ARG A 141 -13.35 -15.50 10.87
C ARG A 141 -14.80 -15.40 11.31
N GLN A 142 -15.40 -14.26 11.03
CA GLN A 142 -16.80 -14.00 11.29
C GLN A 142 -17.69 -14.98 10.48
N PRO A 143 -18.81 -15.47 11.07
CA PRO A 143 -19.78 -16.26 10.32
C PRO A 143 -20.40 -15.40 9.21
N ARG A 144 -20.89 -16.02 8.14
CA ARG A 144 -21.37 -15.29 6.94
C ARG A 144 -22.44 -14.23 7.24
N SER A 145 -23.26 -14.43 8.26
CA SER A 145 -24.27 -13.47 8.72
C SER A 145 -23.68 -12.19 9.32
N GLN A 146 -22.46 -12.21 9.84
CA GLN A 146 -21.75 -11.05 10.41
C GLN A 146 -20.88 -10.31 9.39
N LEU A 147 -20.79 -10.80 8.15
CA LEU A 147 -20.15 -10.09 7.03
C LEU A 147 -21.18 -9.20 6.30
N LEU A 148 -20.69 -8.18 5.59
CA LEU A 148 -21.53 -7.35 4.72
C LEU A 148 -22.03 -8.14 3.50
N SER A 149 -23.35 -8.17 3.34
CA SER A 149 -24.05 -8.60 2.13
C SER A 149 -23.78 -7.67 0.94
N THR A 150 -24.20 -8.07 -0.25
CA THR A 150 -23.98 -7.30 -1.49
C THR A 150 -24.83 -6.04 -1.52
N ASP A 151 -26.03 -6.06 -0.94
CA ASP A 151 -26.90 -4.87 -0.83
C ASP A 151 -26.35 -3.85 0.18
N GLU A 152 -25.85 -4.29 1.34
CA GLU A 152 -25.21 -3.41 2.32
C GLU A 152 -23.93 -2.75 1.74
N ILE A 153 -23.14 -3.48 0.95
CA ILE A 153 -21.96 -2.92 0.28
C ILE A 153 -22.35 -1.89 -0.79
N VAL A 154 -23.42 -2.15 -1.54
CA VAL A 154 -23.88 -1.24 -2.59
C VAL A 154 -24.47 0.05 -1.99
N ARG A 155 -25.35 -0.04 -0.96
CA ARG A 155 -25.83 1.14 -0.22
C ARG A 155 -24.68 1.97 0.35
N LEU A 156 -23.68 1.32 0.97
CA LEU A 156 -22.50 2.02 1.48
C LEU A 156 -21.69 2.68 0.35
N ALA A 157 -21.51 2.02 -0.79
CA ALA A 157 -20.81 2.59 -1.93
C ALA A 157 -21.57 3.80 -2.51
N GLU A 158 -22.88 3.70 -2.70
CA GLU A 158 -23.75 4.78 -3.18
C GLU A 158 -23.70 5.99 -2.24
N LEU A 159 -23.82 5.76 -0.92
CA LEU A 159 -23.65 6.80 0.10
C LEU A 159 -22.27 7.46 0.00
N PHE A 160 -21.18 6.69 0.07
CA PHE A 160 -19.83 7.27 0.01
C PHE A 160 -19.55 8.02 -1.30
N VAL A 161 -20.05 7.55 -2.44
CA VAL A 161 -19.90 8.23 -3.74
C VAL A 161 -20.72 9.54 -3.76
N SER A 162 -21.95 9.54 -3.24
CA SER A 162 -22.76 10.77 -3.13
C SER A 162 -22.11 11.87 -2.29
N GLN A 163 -21.31 11.48 -1.29
CA GLN A 163 -20.56 12.41 -0.42
C GLN A 163 -19.21 12.87 -1.02
N GLY A 164 -18.78 12.30 -2.16
CA GLY A 164 -17.57 12.71 -2.89
C GLY A 164 -16.47 11.64 -3.04
N VAL A 165 -16.72 10.36 -2.76
CA VAL A 165 -15.78 9.29 -3.14
C VAL A 165 -15.78 9.10 -4.65
N GLU A 166 -14.64 9.35 -5.28
CA GLU A 166 -14.43 9.18 -6.71
C GLU A 166 -13.93 7.77 -7.06
N LYS A 167 -13.33 7.06 -6.10
CA LYS A 167 -12.64 5.78 -6.32
C LYS A 167 -12.95 4.75 -5.26
N ILE A 168 -13.37 3.55 -5.69
CA ILE A 168 -13.57 2.38 -4.83
C ILE A 168 -12.54 1.31 -5.18
N ARG A 169 -11.95 0.67 -4.17
CA ARG A 169 -11.08 -0.52 -4.34
C ARG A 169 -11.61 -1.74 -3.59
N LEU A 170 -11.87 -2.82 -4.33
CA LEU A 170 -12.38 -4.10 -3.86
C LEU A 170 -11.27 -5.09 -3.49
N THR A 171 -11.42 -5.74 -2.33
CA THR A 171 -10.36 -6.52 -1.66
C THR A 171 -10.94 -7.62 -0.77
N GLY A 172 -10.12 -8.32 0.02
CA GLY A 172 -10.58 -9.30 1.02
C GLY A 172 -9.71 -9.31 2.29
N GLY A 173 -9.12 -10.41 2.74
CA GLY A 173 -9.11 -11.73 2.10
C GLY A 173 -8.56 -11.72 0.68
N GLU A 174 -9.08 -12.62 -0.15
CA GLU A 174 -8.96 -12.58 -1.61
C GLU A 174 -10.35 -12.31 -2.21
N PRO A 175 -10.61 -11.20 -2.91
CA PRO A 175 -11.97 -10.89 -3.40
C PRO A 175 -12.52 -11.97 -4.35
N THR A 176 -11.68 -12.62 -5.15
CA THR A 176 -12.11 -13.65 -6.12
C THR A 176 -12.59 -14.96 -5.50
N VAL A 177 -12.55 -15.13 -4.15
CA VAL A 177 -13.23 -16.27 -3.48
C VAL A 177 -14.67 -15.97 -3.06
N ARG A 178 -15.14 -14.72 -3.20
CA ARG A 178 -16.55 -14.35 -2.95
C ARG A 178 -17.41 -14.79 -4.14
N LYS A 179 -18.46 -15.59 -3.87
CA LYS A 179 -19.27 -16.27 -4.90
C LYS A 179 -19.95 -15.31 -5.89
N ASP A 180 -20.37 -14.15 -5.39
CA ASP A 180 -21.09 -13.09 -6.10
C ASP A 180 -20.18 -11.90 -6.48
N PHE A 181 -18.85 -12.11 -6.53
CA PHE A 181 -17.88 -11.02 -6.77
C PHE A 181 -18.13 -10.26 -8.08
N VAL A 182 -18.39 -10.95 -9.19
CA VAL A 182 -18.67 -10.31 -10.49
C VAL A 182 -19.98 -9.51 -10.43
N GLN A 183 -21.04 -10.10 -9.87
CA GLN A 183 -22.36 -9.45 -9.70
C GLN A 183 -22.30 -8.20 -8.79
N LEU A 184 -21.42 -8.20 -7.79
CA LEU A 184 -21.12 -7.02 -6.99
C LEU A 184 -20.40 -5.95 -7.83
N CYS A 185 -19.39 -6.31 -8.63
CA CYS A 185 -18.75 -5.37 -9.56
C CYS A 185 -19.76 -4.78 -10.56
N GLU A 186 -20.65 -5.60 -11.13
CA GLU A 186 -21.71 -5.18 -12.07
C GLU A 186 -22.72 -4.18 -11.47
N ARG A 187 -22.88 -4.16 -10.14
CA ARG A 187 -23.69 -3.16 -9.43
C ARG A 187 -22.87 -1.91 -9.13
N LEU A 188 -21.67 -2.08 -8.59
CA LEU A 188 -20.79 -0.96 -8.23
C LEU A 188 -20.35 -0.13 -9.45
N GLY A 189 -20.11 -0.76 -10.61
CA GLY A 189 -19.78 -0.08 -11.86
C GLY A 189 -20.93 0.71 -12.49
N LYS A 190 -22.14 0.63 -11.93
CA LYS A 190 -23.33 1.41 -12.34
C LYS A 190 -23.65 2.57 -11.40
N ILE A 191 -22.86 2.79 -10.34
CA ILE A 191 -23.07 3.91 -9.41
C ILE A 191 -22.65 5.21 -10.10
N GLU A 192 -23.61 6.11 -10.30
CA GLU A 192 -23.35 7.42 -10.89
C GLU A 192 -22.34 8.22 -10.05
N GLY A 193 -21.41 8.90 -10.73
CA GLY A 193 -20.33 9.66 -10.09
C GLY A 193 -19.07 8.85 -9.72
N LEU A 194 -19.12 7.51 -9.72
CA LEU A 194 -17.95 6.68 -9.46
C LEU A 194 -16.95 6.74 -10.64
N LYS A 195 -15.84 7.45 -10.48
CA LYS A 195 -14.82 7.65 -11.53
C LYS A 195 -13.87 6.46 -11.70
N GLY A 196 -13.82 5.52 -10.74
CA GLY A 196 -13.01 4.32 -10.89
C GLY A 196 -13.29 3.20 -9.89
N LEU A 197 -13.69 2.04 -10.42
CA LEU A 197 -13.76 0.78 -9.69
C LEU A 197 -12.46 -0.01 -9.88
N ALA A 198 -11.73 -0.27 -8.80
CA ALA A 198 -10.47 -1.01 -8.82
C ALA A 198 -10.53 -2.29 -7.97
N LEU A 199 -9.62 -3.24 -8.19
CA LEU A 199 -9.48 -4.43 -7.33
C LEU A 199 -8.02 -4.74 -6.97
N THR A 200 -7.81 -5.39 -5.82
CA THR A 200 -6.54 -6.04 -5.46
C THR A 200 -6.78 -7.52 -5.25
N SER A 201 -6.02 -8.37 -5.96
CA SER A 201 -6.11 -9.83 -5.90
C SER A 201 -4.71 -10.45 -5.88
N ASN A 202 -4.58 -11.72 -5.51
CA ASN A 202 -3.37 -12.53 -5.75
C ASN A 202 -3.35 -13.20 -7.14
N GLY A 203 -4.33 -12.92 -8.01
CA GLY A 203 -4.37 -13.36 -9.40
C GLY A 203 -4.83 -14.83 -9.62
N ILE A 204 -4.71 -15.70 -8.62
CA ILE A 204 -4.84 -17.17 -8.78
C ILE A 204 -6.18 -17.60 -9.41
N ALA A 205 -7.27 -16.91 -9.12
CA ALA A 205 -8.60 -17.17 -9.69
C ALA A 205 -9.14 -16.01 -10.55
N LEU A 206 -8.38 -14.93 -10.71
CA LEU A 206 -8.80 -13.70 -11.38
C LEU A 206 -8.87 -13.85 -12.90
N GLU A 207 -7.94 -14.60 -13.50
CA GLU A 207 -7.80 -14.80 -14.96
C GLU A 207 -9.14 -15.07 -15.67
N LYS A 208 -9.95 -16.00 -15.14
CA LYS A 208 -11.24 -16.40 -15.71
C LYS A 208 -12.37 -15.38 -15.51
N MET A 209 -12.14 -14.37 -14.68
CA MET A 209 -13.09 -13.30 -14.39
C MET A 209 -12.77 -12.02 -15.18
N LEU A 210 -11.58 -11.89 -15.77
CA LEU A 210 -11.10 -10.66 -16.42
C LEU A 210 -12.10 -10.06 -17.43
N PRO A 211 -12.72 -10.82 -18.35
CA PRO A 211 -13.67 -10.24 -19.32
C PRO A 211 -14.89 -9.63 -18.62
N ALA A 212 -15.57 -10.43 -17.79
CA ALA A 212 -16.76 -9.98 -17.07
C ALA A 212 -16.47 -8.84 -16.07
N LEU A 213 -15.23 -8.72 -15.57
CA LEU A 213 -14.81 -7.59 -14.75
C LEU A 213 -14.59 -6.32 -15.59
N LYS A 214 -14.06 -6.42 -16.83
CA LYS A 214 -14.02 -5.29 -17.78
C LYS A 214 -15.44 -4.86 -18.15
N ASP A 215 -16.32 -5.80 -18.48
CA ASP A 215 -17.73 -5.54 -18.80
C ASP A 215 -18.50 -4.92 -17.63
N ALA A 216 -18.15 -5.29 -16.39
CA ALA A 216 -18.66 -4.70 -15.16
C ALA A 216 -18.05 -3.33 -14.79
N GLY A 217 -17.24 -2.71 -15.66
CA GLY A 217 -16.68 -1.38 -15.44
C GLY A 217 -15.49 -1.32 -14.47
N VAL A 218 -14.79 -2.43 -14.19
CA VAL A 218 -13.52 -2.38 -13.44
C VAL A 218 -12.48 -1.65 -14.29
N THR A 219 -11.97 -0.52 -13.78
CA THR A 219 -11.02 0.33 -14.49
C THR A 219 -9.56 0.05 -14.16
N GLN A 220 -9.25 -0.68 -13.08
CA GLN A 220 -7.87 -0.91 -12.62
C GLN A 220 -7.70 -2.20 -11.80
N ILE A 221 -6.71 -3.02 -12.19
CA ILE A 221 -6.32 -4.24 -11.48
C ILE A 221 -4.97 -4.03 -10.77
N ASN A 222 -4.89 -4.48 -9.52
CA ASN A 222 -3.62 -4.77 -8.84
C ASN A 222 -3.51 -6.27 -8.57
N ILE A 223 -2.36 -6.87 -8.90
CA ILE A 223 -2.00 -8.24 -8.53
C ILE A 223 -0.88 -8.19 -7.49
N SER A 224 -1.06 -8.86 -6.35
CA SER A 224 0.01 -9.05 -5.36
C SER A 224 0.93 -10.19 -5.78
N LEU A 225 2.22 -9.89 -5.96
CA LEU A 225 3.25 -10.84 -6.38
C LEU A 225 4.58 -10.44 -5.73
N ASP A 226 4.97 -11.18 -4.70
CA ASP A 226 6.14 -10.84 -3.86
C ASP A 226 7.46 -11.48 -4.32
N THR A 227 7.45 -12.35 -5.34
CA THR A 227 8.66 -13.05 -5.83
C THR A 227 8.40 -13.74 -7.16
N LEU A 228 9.39 -13.74 -8.06
CA LEU A 228 9.42 -14.40 -9.36
C LEU A 228 10.00 -15.84 -9.27
N VAL A 229 10.53 -16.22 -8.11
CA VAL A 229 11.18 -17.52 -7.86
C VAL A 229 10.18 -18.51 -7.23
N ALA A 230 9.84 -19.60 -7.94
CA ALA A 230 8.77 -20.51 -7.54
C ALA A 230 8.93 -21.16 -6.13
N PRO A 231 10.13 -21.59 -5.68
CA PRO A 231 10.33 -22.03 -4.30
C PRO A 231 10.06 -20.94 -3.25
N LYS A 232 10.53 -19.71 -3.47
CA LYS A 232 10.26 -18.56 -2.59
C LYS A 232 8.77 -18.24 -2.56
N TYR A 233 8.10 -18.22 -3.71
CA TYR A 233 6.65 -18.04 -3.80
C TYR A 233 5.91 -19.08 -2.96
N HIS A 234 6.32 -20.35 -3.05
CA HIS A 234 5.71 -21.40 -2.23
C HIS A 234 5.97 -21.17 -0.73
N LEU A 235 7.17 -20.74 -0.33
CA LEU A 235 7.52 -20.47 1.07
C LEU A 235 6.70 -19.31 1.66
N ILE A 236 6.64 -18.16 0.97
CA ILE A 236 5.93 -16.97 1.48
C ILE A 236 4.41 -17.15 1.47
N THR A 237 3.82 -17.72 0.41
CA THR A 237 2.35 -17.86 0.27
C THR A 237 1.77 -19.16 0.82
N ARG A 238 2.63 -20.16 1.10
CA ARG A 238 2.31 -21.56 1.42
C ARG A 238 1.49 -22.30 0.34
N ARG A 239 1.52 -21.85 -0.93
CA ARG A 239 0.86 -22.50 -2.08
C ARG A 239 1.73 -22.45 -3.34
N PRO A 240 1.89 -23.54 -4.10
CA PRO A 240 2.72 -23.54 -5.31
C PRO A 240 1.90 -23.00 -6.51
N ALA A 241 1.61 -21.70 -6.52
CA ALA A 241 0.66 -21.09 -7.46
C ALA A 241 1.27 -20.09 -8.47
N LEU A 242 2.57 -19.76 -8.38
CA LEU A 242 3.23 -18.71 -9.18
C LEU A 242 2.89 -18.75 -10.68
N LYS A 243 2.94 -19.92 -11.33
CA LYS A 243 2.63 -20.06 -12.77
C LYS A 243 1.22 -19.55 -13.13
N ARG A 244 0.24 -19.68 -12.23
CA ARG A 244 -1.13 -19.14 -12.42
C ARG A 244 -1.19 -17.64 -12.22
N VAL A 245 -0.34 -17.07 -11.36
CA VAL A 245 -0.26 -15.61 -11.17
C VAL A 245 0.37 -14.97 -12.40
N LEU A 246 1.47 -15.53 -12.92
CA LEU A 246 2.10 -15.07 -14.16
C LEU A 246 1.14 -15.20 -15.37
N SER A 247 0.47 -16.34 -15.52
CA SER A 247 -0.61 -16.53 -16.51
C SER A 247 -1.70 -15.46 -16.42
N CYS A 248 -2.16 -15.14 -15.21
CA CYS A 248 -3.12 -14.06 -14.97
C CYS A 248 -2.56 -12.66 -15.26
N ILE A 249 -1.26 -12.43 -15.12
CA ILE A 249 -0.61 -11.15 -15.43
C ILE A 249 -0.52 -10.96 -16.95
N ASP A 250 -0.02 -11.95 -17.69
CA ASP A 250 0.06 -11.89 -19.15
C ASP A 250 -1.37 -11.81 -19.76
N ALA A 251 -2.35 -12.51 -19.19
CA ALA A 251 -3.76 -12.38 -19.58
C ALA A 251 -4.36 -11.01 -19.23
N ALA A 252 -4.01 -10.40 -18.10
CA ALA A 252 -4.47 -9.07 -17.72
C ALA A 252 -3.79 -7.94 -18.52
N LEU A 253 -2.60 -8.17 -19.08
CA LEU A 253 -1.96 -7.29 -20.08
C LEU A 253 -2.61 -7.41 -21.46
N ALA A 254 -3.02 -8.61 -21.86
CA ALA A 254 -3.78 -8.83 -23.10
C ALA A 254 -5.21 -8.23 -23.04
N MET A 255 -5.69 -7.87 -21.85
CA MET A 255 -6.92 -7.11 -21.66
C MET A 255 -6.63 -5.61 -21.60
N ASP A 256 -7.16 -4.88 -22.57
CA ASP A 256 -7.22 -3.42 -22.60
C ASP A 256 -8.05 -2.88 -21.42
N PHE A 257 -7.47 -2.76 -20.23
CA PHE A 257 -8.09 -2.11 -19.08
C PHE A 257 -7.79 -0.61 -19.09
N PRO A 258 -8.76 0.28 -18.73
CA PRO A 258 -8.58 1.73 -18.77
C PRO A 258 -7.40 2.30 -17.96
N ASN A 259 -6.79 1.52 -17.07
CA ASN A 259 -5.56 1.87 -16.38
C ASN A 259 -4.57 0.70 -16.41
N ARG A 260 -3.29 1.02 -16.70
CA ARG A 260 -2.09 0.19 -16.56
C ARG A 260 -2.18 -0.80 -15.38
N LEU A 261 -1.85 -2.07 -15.66
CA LEU A 261 -1.79 -3.15 -14.68
C LEU A 261 -0.74 -2.84 -13.60
N LYS A 262 -1.08 -3.09 -12.34
CA LYS A 262 -0.19 -2.80 -11.20
C LYS A 262 0.20 -4.08 -10.49
N LEU A 263 1.49 -4.27 -10.23
CA LEU A 263 1.96 -5.33 -9.35
C LEU A 263 2.32 -4.74 -8.00
N ASN A 264 1.91 -5.39 -6.91
CA ASN A 264 2.31 -5.02 -5.56
C ASN A 264 3.27 -6.10 -5.03
N CYS A 265 4.50 -5.70 -4.66
CA CYS A 265 5.52 -6.59 -4.07
C CYS A 265 5.92 -6.03 -2.70
N VAL A 266 5.69 -6.78 -1.62
CA VAL A 266 6.19 -6.42 -0.29
C VAL A 266 7.64 -6.88 -0.18
N VAL A 267 8.58 -5.94 -0.08
CA VAL A 267 10.01 -6.25 -0.01
C VAL A 267 10.42 -6.51 1.44
N ILE A 268 11.00 -7.68 1.68
CA ILE A 268 11.36 -8.23 2.99
C ILE A 268 12.85 -8.58 2.91
N LYS A 269 13.65 -7.87 3.72
CA LYS A 269 15.12 -7.99 3.69
C LYS A 269 15.58 -9.40 4.10
N GLY A 270 16.53 -9.96 3.35
CA GLY A 270 16.99 -11.34 3.48
C GLY A 270 16.00 -12.37 2.95
N PHE A 271 15.16 -12.02 1.96
CA PHE A 271 14.20 -12.96 1.37
C PHE A 271 13.89 -12.72 -0.12
N ASN A 272 13.51 -11.50 -0.51
CA ASN A 272 13.14 -11.11 -1.88
C ASN A 272 13.67 -9.72 -2.28
N ASP A 273 14.48 -9.10 -1.44
CA ASP A 273 15.30 -7.93 -1.75
C ASP A 273 16.24 -8.21 -2.92
N ASP A 274 16.81 -9.41 -2.99
CA ASP A 274 17.65 -9.89 -4.10
C ASP A 274 16.93 -9.99 -5.47
N GLU A 275 15.59 -9.98 -5.51
CA GLU A 275 14.79 -10.03 -6.75
C GLU A 275 14.35 -8.64 -7.23
N VAL A 276 14.66 -7.56 -6.51
CA VAL A 276 14.19 -6.20 -6.84
C VAL A 276 14.65 -5.78 -8.23
N ASN A 277 15.91 -6.10 -8.58
CA ASN A 277 16.48 -5.86 -9.91
C ASN A 277 15.93 -6.79 -11.03
N ASP A 278 15.28 -7.91 -10.68
CA ASP A 278 14.57 -8.79 -11.62
C ASP A 278 13.11 -8.34 -11.82
N PHE A 279 12.50 -7.71 -10.80
CA PHE A 279 11.24 -7.01 -10.96
C PHE A 279 11.39 -5.75 -11.84
N VAL A 280 12.48 -4.97 -11.69
CA VAL A 280 12.78 -3.86 -12.64
C VAL A 280 12.90 -4.41 -14.05
N GLU A 281 13.64 -5.51 -14.24
CA GLU A 281 13.77 -6.19 -15.52
C GLU A 281 12.40 -6.63 -16.10
N PHE A 282 11.49 -7.15 -15.27
CA PHE A 282 10.15 -7.57 -15.69
C PHE A 282 9.29 -6.46 -16.34
N THR A 283 9.64 -5.18 -16.13
CA THR A 283 8.99 -4.02 -16.77
C THR A 283 9.50 -3.70 -18.19
N ARG A 284 10.60 -4.31 -18.65
CA ARG A 284 11.27 -3.92 -19.91
C ARG A 284 10.33 -3.97 -21.11
N THR A 285 9.60 -5.07 -21.26
CA THR A 285 8.69 -5.37 -22.38
C THR A 285 7.26 -5.67 -21.89
N ARG A 286 6.83 -4.95 -20.85
CA ARG A 286 5.47 -5.06 -20.27
C ARG A 286 5.02 -3.72 -19.72
N ASP A 287 3.86 -3.23 -20.16
CA ASP A 287 3.23 -2.02 -19.61
C ASP A 287 2.62 -2.25 -18.22
N ILE A 288 3.50 -2.40 -17.23
CA ILE A 288 3.18 -2.62 -15.81
C ILE A 288 3.71 -1.46 -14.97
N ASP A 289 3.03 -1.17 -13.85
CA ASP A 289 3.52 -0.31 -12.77
C ASP A 289 3.79 -1.16 -11.51
N ILE A 290 5.07 -1.52 -11.29
CA ILE A 290 5.49 -2.41 -10.20
C ILE A 290 5.80 -1.61 -8.94
N ARG A 291 5.03 -1.88 -7.89
CA ARG A 291 5.03 -1.14 -6.64
C ARG A 291 5.72 -1.94 -5.55
N PHE A 292 6.96 -1.58 -5.27
CA PHE A 292 7.69 -2.06 -4.10
C PHE A 292 7.09 -1.41 -2.85
N ILE A 293 6.71 -2.22 -1.88
CA ILE A 293 6.07 -1.79 -0.64
C ILE A 293 7.02 -2.13 0.51
N GLU A 294 7.33 -1.14 1.33
CA GLU A 294 8.11 -1.36 2.56
C GLU A 294 7.39 -2.37 3.48
N TYR A 295 8.13 -3.33 4.05
CA TYR A 295 7.59 -4.22 5.07
C TYR A 295 7.08 -3.40 6.26
N MET A 296 5.92 -3.77 6.82
CA MET A 296 5.20 -3.00 7.84
C MET A 296 4.85 -3.85 9.08
N PRO A 297 4.81 -3.27 10.29
CA PRO A 297 4.35 -3.96 11.50
C PRO A 297 2.83 -4.16 11.50
N PHE A 298 2.37 -5.41 11.62
CA PHE A 298 0.94 -5.75 11.73
C PHE A 298 0.68 -6.86 12.75
N GLY A 299 -0.54 -6.89 13.29
CA GLY A 299 -0.98 -7.92 14.24
C GLY A 299 -0.70 -9.33 13.71
N GLY A 300 0.09 -10.09 14.46
CA GLY A 300 0.43 -11.49 14.17
C GLY A 300 1.41 -11.74 13.01
N ASN A 301 1.96 -10.71 12.36
CA ASN A 301 2.92 -10.92 11.24
C ASN A 301 4.38 -11.20 11.67
N LYS A 302 4.65 -11.20 12.98
CA LYS A 302 5.99 -11.38 13.58
C LYS A 302 7.00 -10.37 13.00
N TRP A 303 6.64 -9.10 13.11
CA TRP A 303 7.47 -7.94 12.80
C TRP A 303 8.89 -8.07 13.35
N ASP A 304 9.85 -7.65 12.55
CA ASP A 304 11.28 -7.73 12.80
C ASP A 304 11.93 -6.58 12.01
N ASP A 305 12.58 -5.65 12.72
CA ASP A 305 13.18 -4.46 12.10
C ASP A 305 14.38 -4.80 11.20
N LYS A 306 15.01 -5.96 11.39
CA LYS A 306 16.08 -6.46 10.50
C LYS A 306 15.57 -6.87 9.13
N LYS A 307 14.25 -7.10 9.00
CA LYS A 307 13.57 -7.42 7.73
C LYS A 307 13.07 -6.18 6.99
N PHE A 308 13.19 -4.99 7.60
CA PHE A 308 12.89 -3.73 6.93
C PHE A 308 14.03 -3.32 5.99
N ILE A 309 13.66 -2.75 4.85
CA ILE A 309 14.54 -2.05 3.93
C ILE A 309 13.81 -0.80 3.43
N SER A 310 14.47 0.35 3.46
CA SER A 310 13.87 1.62 3.01
C SER A 310 13.93 1.73 1.49
N TYR A 311 13.02 2.51 0.92
CA TYR A 311 13.04 2.75 -0.52
C TYR A 311 14.34 3.39 -1.04
N THR A 312 15.07 4.13 -0.19
CA THR A 312 16.36 4.72 -0.56
C THR A 312 17.38 3.65 -0.90
N SER A 313 17.52 2.62 -0.05
CA SER A 313 18.46 1.51 -0.30
C SER A 313 18.02 0.62 -1.47
N LEU A 314 16.70 0.48 -1.71
CA LEU A 314 16.21 -0.19 -2.92
C LEU A 314 16.55 0.62 -4.19
N LEU A 315 16.41 1.95 -4.13
CA LEU A 315 16.73 2.84 -5.25
C LEU A 315 18.26 2.91 -5.50
N GLU A 316 19.08 2.88 -4.46
CA GLU A 316 20.53 2.76 -4.53
C GLU A 316 20.95 1.43 -5.20
N GLU A 317 20.34 0.32 -4.81
CA GLU A 317 20.59 -0.99 -5.41
C GLU A 317 20.18 -1.05 -6.90
N ILE A 318 19.00 -0.52 -7.23
CA ILE A 318 18.52 -0.43 -8.61
C ILE A 318 19.43 0.48 -9.45
N GLY A 319 19.80 1.66 -8.93
CA GLY A 319 20.68 2.62 -9.58
C GLY A 319 22.09 2.08 -9.87
N SER A 320 22.54 1.05 -9.14
CA SER A 320 23.81 0.37 -9.40
C SER A 320 23.82 -0.46 -10.71
N LYS A 321 22.63 -0.87 -11.19
CA LYS A 321 22.42 -1.64 -12.43
C LYS A 321 21.78 -0.79 -13.54
N TYR A 322 20.88 0.12 -13.18
CA TYR A 322 20.10 0.96 -14.08
C TYR A 322 20.41 2.44 -13.80
N ILE A 323 21.52 2.93 -14.37
CA ILE A 323 22.04 4.29 -14.13
C ILE A 323 21.02 5.36 -14.57
N ASP A 324 20.37 5.15 -15.71
CA ASP A 324 19.39 6.06 -16.32
C ASP A 324 17.96 5.89 -15.75
N ILE A 325 17.84 5.67 -14.43
CA ILE A 325 16.54 5.61 -13.74
C ILE A 325 16.03 7.00 -13.35
N LEU A 326 14.98 7.43 -14.06
CA LEU A 326 14.40 8.77 -13.94
C LEU A 326 13.23 8.80 -12.96
N ARG A 327 13.15 9.86 -12.15
CA ARG A 327 12.02 10.16 -11.28
C ARG A 327 10.85 10.72 -12.09
N LEU A 328 9.68 10.08 -12.03
CA LEU A 328 8.45 10.61 -12.62
C LEU A 328 7.79 11.62 -11.66
N GLN A 329 6.93 12.49 -12.20
CA GLN A 329 6.12 13.43 -11.42
C GLN A 329 4.99 12.70 -10.67
N ASP A 330 4.75 13.05 -9.40
CA ASP A 330 3.62 12.54 -8.62
C ASP A 330 2.32 13.30 -8.91
N HIS A 331 1.19 12.61 -8.84
CA HIS A 331 -0.13 13.24 -8.84
C HIS A 331 -0.58 13.62 -7.41
N PRO A 332 -1.63 14.46 -7.24
CA PRO A 332 -2.24 14.71 -5.95
C PRO A 332 -2.65 13.40 -5.24
N ASN A 333 -2.37 13.33 -3.94
CA ASN A 333 -2.68 12.17 -3.08
C ASN A 333 -2.01 10.85 -3.50
N ASP A 334 -1.04 10.87 -4.42
CA ASP A 334 -0.32 9.66 -4.81
C ASP A 334 0.54 9.13 -3.66
N THR A 335 0.75 7.81 -3.64
CA THR A 335 1.37 7.11 -2.50
C THR A 335 2.45 6.12 -2.90
N SER A 336 2.83 6.17 -4.17
CA SER A 336 4.00 5.52 -4.75
C SER A 336 4.90 6.59 -5.37
N LYS A 337 6.14 6.70 -4.92
CA LYS A 337 7.14 7.51 -5.63
C LYS A 337 7.51 6.76 -6.93
N ALA A 338 6.98 7.20 -8.08
CA ALA A 338 7.13 6.51 -9.35
C ALA A 338 8.45 6.86 -10.07
N TYR A 339 9.10 5.85 -10.66
CA TYR A 339 10.35 5.96 -11.41
C TYR A 339 10.27 5.12 -12.69
N LYS A 340 11.05 5.49 -13.71
CA LYS A 340 11.14 4.75 -14.97
C LYS A 340 12.59 4.66 -15.43
N VAL A 341 13.00 3.45 -15.84
CA VAL A 341 14.26 3.20 -16.55
C VAL A 341 14.03 3.53 -18.03
N ASP A 342 15.01 4.16 -18.69
CA ASP A 342 14.89 4.43 -20.12
C ASP A 342 14.77 3.14 -20.96
N GLY A 343 14.10 3.23 -22.11
CA GLY A 343 13.82 2.09 -23.00
C GLY A 343 12.84 1.03 -22.47
N HIS A 344 12.46 1.04 -21.19
CA HIS A 344 11.44 0.14 -20.65
C HIS A 344 10.02 0.58 -21.04
N GLU A 345 9.11 -0.34 -21.30
CA GLU A 345 7.66 -0.03 -21.47
C GLU A 345 7.01 0.35 -20.13
N GLY A 346 7.26 -0.47 -19.10
CA GLY A 346 6.69 -0.29 -17.78
C GLY A 346 7.29 0.87 -16.97
N GLN A 347 7.01 0.84 -15.67
CA GLN A 347 7.56 1.71 -14.63
C GLN A 347 7.61 0.97 -13.29
N ILE A 348 8.35 1.52 -12.34
CA ILE A 348 8.31 1.08 -10.93
C ILE A 348 7.82 2.20 -10.03
N GLY A 349 7.55 1.89 -8.76
CA GLY A 349 7.41 2.91 -7.74
C GLY A 349 7.48 2.37 -6.32
N PHE A 350 7.76 3.26 -5.37
CA PHE A 350 7.99 2.89 -3.96
C PHE A 350 6.88 3.41 -3.05
N ILE A 351 6.20 2.51 -2.35
CA ILE A 351 5.19 2.84 -1.33
C ILE A 351 5.87 2.92 0.02
N THR A 352 6.29 4.15 0.36
CA THR A 352 7.17 4.52 1.48
C THR A 352 6.42 4.62 2.81
N SER A 353 5.67 3.57 3.16
CA SER A 353 4.74 3.56 4.30
C SER A 353 5.40 3.86 5.65
N MET A 354 6.70 3.61 5.81
CA MET A 354 7.38 3.67 7.10
C MET A 354 8.55 4.65 7.12
N SER A 355 9.35 4.78 6.04
CA SER A 355 10.51 5.67 6.02
C SER A 355 10.15 7.14 5.78
N ASP A 356 9.14 7.40 4.95
CA ASP A 356 8.79 8.74 4.46
C ASP A 356 7.31 8.76 4.04
N HIS A 357 6.43 8.97 5.02
CA HIS A 357 5.01 8.65 4.90
C HIS A 357 4.19 9.70 4.12
N PHE A 358 3.27 9.21 3.31
CA PHE A 358 2.28 10.02 2.57
C PHE A 358 1.07 10.45 3.43
N CYS A 359 1.23 10.62 4.75
CA CYS A 359 0.08 10.88 5.63
C CYS A 359 -0.57 12.25 5.38
N GLY A 360 0.22 13.28 5.10
CA GLY A 360 -0.28 14.65 4.86
C GLY A 360 -1.30 14.76 3.73
N THR A 361 -1.23 13.86 2.73
CA THR A 361 -2.12 13.84 1.56
C THR A 361 -3.08 12.64 1.54
N CYS A 362 -3.25 11.92 2.66
CA CYS A 362 -3.96 10.64 2.69
C CYS A 362 -5.50 10.75 2.58
N ASN A 363 -6.02 10.73 1.34
CA ASN A 363 -7.44 10.76 0.96
C ASN A 363 -8.22 9.45 1.20
N ARG A 364 -7.68 8.50 1.97
CA ARG A 364 -8.22 7.12 2.05
C ARG A 364 -9.07 6.83 3.28
N LEU A 365 -10.13 6.07 3.05
CA LEU A 365 -10.98 5.38 4.04
C LEU A 365 -11.08 3.88 3.72
N ARG A 366 -11.43 3.07 4.71
CA ARG A 366 -11.41 1.60 4.62
C ARG A 366 -12.60 1.00 5.37
N ILE A 367 -13.37 0.13 4.71
CA ILE A 367 -14.43 -0.68 5.31
C ILE A 367 -13.94 -2.13 5.36
N THR A 368 -14.00 -2.75 6.55
CA THR A 368 -13.65 -4.17 6.76
C THR A 368 -14.79 -5.10 6.31
N ALA A 369 -14.52 -6.40 6.19
CA ALA A 369 -15.54 -7.35 5.70
C ALA A 369 -16.72 -7.56 6.66
N ASP A 370 -16.52 -7.31 7.95
CA ASP A 370 -17.56 -7.23 8.99
C ASP A 370 -18.19 -5.83 9.11
N GLY A 371 -17.83 -4.90 8.22
CA GLY A 371 -18.48 -3.60 8.03
C GLY A 371 -18.09 -2.49 9.00
N ASN A 372 -16.89 -2.55 9.57
CA ASN A 372 -16.32 -1.48 10.38
C ASN A 372 -15.54 -0.46 9.51
N LEU A 373 -15.79 0.83 9.75
CA LEU A 373 -15.04 1.94 9.17
C LEU A 373 -13.72 2.16 9.94
N LYS A 374 -12.59 1.93 9.25
CA LYS A 374 -11.25 2.36 9.67
C LYS A 374 -10.84 3.62 8.89
N VAL A 375 -10.63 4.72 9.61
CA VAL A 375 -10.12 5.98 9.02
C VAL A 375 -8.61 6.00 8.81
N CYS A 376 -7.89 5.02 9.38
CA CYS A 376 -6.46 4.81 9.19
C CYS A 376 -6.15 3.31 9.20
N LEU A 377 -5.19 2.87 8.37
CA LEU A 377 -4.73 1.47 8.30
C LEU A 377 -4.20 0.97 9.66
N PHE A 378 -3.49 1.85 10.37
CA PHE A 378 -2.91 1.64 11.69
C PHE A 378 -3.75 2.25 12.83
N GLY A 379 -5.02 2.55 12.57
CA GLY A 379 -5.93 3.12 13.58
C GLY A 379 -6.80 2.05 14.22
N ASN A 380 -6.71 1.89 15.54
CA ASN A 380 -7.51 0.91 16.29
C ASN A 380 -8.99 1.30 16.38
N ALA A 381 -9.29 2.60 16.34
CA ALA A 381 -10.66 3.10 16.37
C ALA A 381 -11.42 2.66 15.11
N GLU A 382 -12.53 1.96 15.35
CA GLU A 382 -13.43 1.38 14.36
C GLU A 382 -14.87 1.78 14.71
N VAL A 383 -15.74 1.87 13.69
CA VAL A 383 -17.16 2.19 13.85
C VAL A 383 -17.96 1.27 12.95
N SER A 384 -18.89 0.49 13.52
CA SER A 384 -19.69 -0.48 12.75
C SER A 384 -20.78 0.23 11.93
N LEU A 385 -20.57 0.31 10.62
CA LEU A 385 -21.61 0.79 9.69
C LEU A 385 -22.60 -0.34 9.34
N ARG A 386 -22.16 -1.61 9.46
CA ARG A 386 -23.04 -2.79 9.34
C ARG A 386 -24.19 -2.73 10.33
N ASP A 387 -23.89 -2.50 11.60
CA ASP A 387 -24.90 -2.58 12.65
C ASP A 387 -25.86 -1.38 12.57
N ALA A 388 -25.35 -0.17 12.35
CA ALA A 388 -26.17 1.01 12.04
C ALA A 388 -27.15 0.78 10.87
N ILE A 389 -26.70 0.16 9.76
CA ILE A 389 -27.58 -0.18 8.63
C ILE A 389 -28.66 -1.22 9.01
N ARG A 390 -28.36 -2.15 9.92
CA ARG A 390 -29.27 -3.23 10.36
C ARG A 390 -30.26 -2.78 11.43
N ASP A 391 -29.85 -1.84 12.28
CA ASP A 391 -30.69 -1.18 13.27
C ASP A 391 -31.65 -0.15 12.62
N GLY A 392 -31.44 0.15 11.33
CA GLY A 392 -32.38 0.90 10.49
C GLY A 392 -32.01 2.36 10.26
N GLU A 393 -30.77 2.77 10.54
CA GLU A 393 -30.31 4.15 10.34
C GLU A 393 -30.46 4.61 8.89
N ASN A 394 -30.84 5.87 8.70
CA ASN A 394 -30.93 6.53 7.39
C ASN A 394 -29.55 7.02 6.91
N ASP A 395 -29.50 7.50 5.67
CA ASP A 395 -28.25 7.91 5.03
C ASP A 395 -27.67 9.20 5.65
N GLU A 396 -28.51 10.09 6.20
CA GLU A 396 -28.08 11.25 6.98
C GLU A 396 -27.35 10.85 8.28
N ASN A 397 -27.95 9.97 9.10
CA ASN A 397 -27.35 9.52 10.37
C ASN A 397 -26.07 8.72 10.12
N LEU A 398 -26.03 7.90 9.06
CA LEU A 398 -24.81 7.24 8.61
C LEU A 398 -23.75 8.27 8.18
N GLY A 399 -24.14 9.34 7.48
CA GLY A 399 -23.28 10.47 7.13
C GLY A 399 -22.67 11.16 8.36
N GLU A 400 -23.47 11.47 9.38
CA GLU A 400 -22.98 12.03 10.64
C GLU A 400 -22.01 11.09 11.37
N LEU A 401 -22.34 9.80 11.43
CA LEU A 401 -21.51 8.75 12.05
C LEU A 401 -20.15 8.59 11.34
N ILE A 402 -20.16 8.60 10.00
CA ILE A 402 -18.95 8.63 9.16
C ILE A 402 -18.15 9.91 9.44
N GLY A 403 -18.80 11.08 9.41
CA GLY A 403 -18.15 12.37 9.67
C GLY A 403 -17.52 12.46 11.05
N ALA A 404 -18.18 11.94 12.09
CA ALA A 404 -17.64 11.86 13.44
C ALA A 404 -16.41 10.94 13.51
N ALA A 405 -16.35 9.85 12.73
CA ALA A 405 -15.16 9.02 12.62
C ALA A 405 -14.04 9.73 11.84
N VAL A 406 -14.35 10.34 10.68
CA VAL A 406 -13.42 11.05 9.80
C VAL A 406 -12.74 12.21 10.52
N ARG A 407 -13.47 13.05 11.26
CA ARG A 407 -12.90 14.15 12.04
C ARG A 407 -11.94 13.70 13.15
N ARG A 408 -12.02 12.44 13.61
CA ARG A 408 -11.07 11.82 14.57
C ARG A 408 -9.81 11.23 13.93
N LYS A 409 -9.66 11.28 12.59
CA LYS A 409 -8.47 10.80 11.88
C LYS A 409 -7.25 11.68 12.21
N LYS A 410 -6.21 11.07 12.79
CA LYS A 410 -4.95 11.75 13.13
C LYS A 410 -4.21 12.27 11.89
N SER A 411 -3.35 13.27 12.06
CA SER A 411 -2.48 13.79 11.00
C SER A 411 -1.62 12.69 10.37
N GLN A 412 -1.03 11.82 11.19
CA GLN A 412 -0.22 10.68 10.75
C GLN A 412 -0.40 9.47 11.68
N HIS A 413 0.09 8.30 11.26
CA HIS A 413 0.25 7.14 12.14
C HIS A 413 1.48 7.28 13.04
N ALA A 414 1.61 6.39 14.03
CA ALA A 414 2.81 6.33 14.86
C ALA A 414 4.00 5.73 14.07
N GLY A 415 5.22 5.88 14.60
CA GLY A 415 6.42 5.25 14.03
C GLY A 415 6.46 3.74 14.23
N MET A 416 7.31 3.03 13.46
CA MET A 416 7.33 1.56 13.39
C MET A 416 7.41 0.86 14.75
N TYR A 417 8.24 1.35 15.68
CA TYR A 417 8.44 0.77 17.02
C TYR A 417 7.26 0.97 17.99
N ALA A 418 6.38 1.93 17.71
CA ALA A 418 5.13 2.10 18.44
C ALA A 418 4.01 1.25 17.81
N LEU A 419 3.97 1.15 16.48
CA LEU A 419 3.02 0.31 15.75
C LEU A 419 3.23 -1.19 15.98
N SER A 420 4.47 -1.64 16.12
CA SER A 420 4.79 -3.04 16.48
C SER A 420 4.39 -3.42 17.92
N ARG A 421 4.02 -2.43 18.74
CA ARG A 421 3.53 -2.60 20.12
C ARG A 421 2.03 -2.29 20.27
N SER A 422 1.37 -1.79 19.23
CA SER A 422 -0.07 -1.54 19.24
C SER A 422 -0.84 -2.76 18.75
N GLU A 423 -1.86 -3.16 19.50
CA GLU A 423 -2.85 -4.13 19.03
C GLU A 423 -3.58 -3.56 17.80
N ASN A 424 -3.66 -4.31 16.70
CA ASN A 424 -4.48 -3.98 15.53
C ASN A 424 -4.83 -5.28 14.80
N ARG A 425 -5.95 -5.28 14.07
CA ARG A 425 -6.39 -6.44 13.28
C ARG A 425 -5.27 -6.92 12.33
N PRO A 426 -5.06 -8.24 12.16
CA PRO A 426 -4.20 -8.80 11.11
C PRO A 426 -4.59 -8.32 9.71
N MET A 427 -3.60 -8.18 8.81
CA MET A 427 -3.77 -7.58 7.47
C MET A 427 -4.93 -8.19 6.66
N ILE A 428 -5.15 -9.51 6.77
CA ILE A 428 -6.24 -10.19 6.06
C ILE A 428 -7.64 -9.71 6.48
N LEU A 429 -7.85 -9.32 7.74
CA LEU A 429 -9.15 -8.90 8.26
C LEU A 429 -9.49 -7.43 7.93
N ILE A 430 -8.54 -6.67 7.37
CA ILE A 430 -8.71 -5.24 7.10
C ILE A 430 -8.77 -4.85 5.62
N GLY A 431 -8.52 -5.76 4.66
CA GLY A 431 -8.58 -5.41 3.22
C GLY A 431 -7.27 -5.52 2.44
N GLY A 432 -6.17 -6.00 3.04
CA GLY A 432 -4.83 -6.03 2.39
C GLY A 432 -4.31 -4.66 1.95
#